data_AF-A0AAU8TL21-F1
#
_entry.id   AF-A0AAU8TL21-F1
#
_cell.length_a   1.000
_cell.length_b   1.000
_cell.length_c   1.000
_cell.angle_alpha   90.00
_cell.angle_beta   90.00
_cell.angle_gamma   90.00
#
_symmetry.space_group_name_H-M   'P 1'
#
loop_
_entity.id
_entity.type
_entity.pdbx_description
1 polymer ?
#
loop_
_entity_poly.entity_id
_entity_poly.type
_entity_poly.pdbx_seq_one_letter_code
_entity_poly.pdbx_strand_id
1 'polypeptide(L)'
;MATELVQSNFISRAIDLVIDREHATQLRASVGQEAPAGAWVKQFEVRNGALWGRVEWTPRGAAQVEAKEYRYLSPVFDYDLDNKRIVRMVSAALTNIPNLIMTALNQEAPENTPVKLSAAFLALLGLPDTATEEQAMSAASQLKTTAQAANTEQPNLAQFVPRADYDALFGRATNAEQALASQKKAEHDKEVDAVITSATQAGKITPSTVEYHRAMCHDEAGLARFKDFVTAAPVVAAASDLGNRNPANTGTALNAEEQKVASLLGMSEAEFIKGKA
;
A
#
# COMPACT_ATOMS: atom_id res chain seq x y z
N MET A 1 26.62 -9.05 27.12
CA MET A 1 26.00 -10.39 27.18
C MET A 1 26.07 -10.95 28.61
N ALA A 2 25.28 -11.98 28.98
CA ALA A 2 25.22 -12.47 30.37
C ALA A 2 26.59 -12.95 30.90
N THR A 3 27.44 -13.50 30.04
CA THR A 3 28.81 -13.93 30.37
C THR A 3 29.72 -12.78 30.82
N GLU A 4 29.61 -11.61 30.19
CA GLU A 4 30.35 -10.39 30.57
C GLU A 4 29.88 -9.83 31.93
N LEU A 5 28.58 -9.92 32.22
CA LEU A 5 28.03 -9.52 33.52
C LEU A 5 28.55 -10.42 34.64
N VAL A 6 28.57 -11.74 34.41
CA VAL A 6 29.13 -12.70 35.37
C VAL A 6 30.63 -12.44 35.60
N GLN A 7 31.41 -12.23 34.52
CA GLN A 7 32.85 -11.96 34.62
C GLN A 7 33.13 -10.65 35.36
N SER A 8 32.45 -9.56 35.00
CA SER A 8 32.62 -8.25 35.65
C SER A 8 32.18 -8.27 37.12
N ASN A 9 31.11 -9.00 37.47
CA ASN A 9 30.71 -9.19 38.86
C ASN A 9 31.76 -9.95 39.67
N PHE A 10 32.33 -11.02 39.10
CA PHE A 10 33.40 -11.77 39.75
C PHE A 10 34.64 -10.90 40.02
N ILE A 11 35.10 -10.16 39.00
CA ILE A 11 36.27 -9.28 39.11
C ILE A 11 36.02 -8.18 40.16
N SER A 12 34.85 -7.55 40.14
CA SER A 12 34.51 -6.46 41.07
C SER A 12 34.34 -6.91 42.52
N ARG A 13 33.86 -8.14 42.76
CA ARG A 13 33.75 -8.68 44.12
C ARG A 13 35.09 -9.10 44.70
N ALA A 14 36.08 -9.41 43.87
CA ALA A 14 37.42 -9.86 44.28
C ALA A 14 37.39 -11.02 45.31
N ILE A 15 36.39 -11.90 45.19
CA ILE A 15 36.21 -13.09 46.03
C ILE A 15 36.20 -14.30 45.11
N ASP A 16 37.08 -15.27 45.39
CA ASP A 16 37.13 -16.53 44.66
C ASP A 16 35.79 -17.26 44.76
N LEU A 17 35.36 -17.88 43.67
CA LEU A 17 34.07 -18.53 43.60
C LEU A 17 34.21 -20.00 44.02
N VAL A 18 33.42 -20.40 45.00
CA VAL A 18 33.49 -21.74 45.56
C VAL A 18 32.87 -22.78 44.63
N ILE A 19 33.57 -23.90 44.48
CA ILE A 19 33.01 -25.15 43.97
C ILE A 19 32.85 -26.09 45.16
N ASP A 20 31.62 -26.37 45.57
CA ASP A 20 31.29 -27.24 46.70
C ASP A 20 30.78 -28.62 46.25
N ARG A 21 30.17 -29.38 47.16
CA ARG A 21 29.50 -30.64 46.87
C ARG A 21 28.02 -30.52 47.15
N GLU A 22 27.20 -30.97 46.21
CA GLU A 22 25.74 -31.03 46.35
C GLU A 22 25.12 -29.73 46.88
N HIS A 23 25.61 -28.58 46.40
CA HIS A 23 25.16 -27.23 46.79
C HIS A 23 25.26 -26.97 48.30
N ALA A 24 26.26 -27.54 48.98
CA ALA A 24 26.44 -27.40 50.41
C ALA A 24 26.54 -25.93 50.88
N THR A 25 27.11 -25.03 50.08
CA THR A 25 27.18 -23.60 50.41
C THR A 25 25.79 -22.98 50.48
N GLN A 26 24.86 -23.40 49.62
CA GLN A 26 23.48 -22.91 49.62
C GLN A 26 22.62 -23.61 50.67
N LEU A 27 22.77 -24.93 50.82
CA LEU A 27 21.86 -25.76 51.61
C LEU A 27 22.31 -25.96 53.06
N ARG A 28 23.62 -26.11 53.29
CA ARG A 28 24.19 -26.44 54.61
C ARG A 28 24.77 -25.22 55.31
N ALA A 29 25.53 -24.39 54.60
CA ALA A 29 26.15 -23.20 55.21
C ALA A 29 25.10 -22.20 55.70
N SER A 30 23.96 -22.09 54.99
CA SER A 30 22.83 -21.22 55.37
C SER A 30 22.19 -21.59 56.71
N VAL A 31 22.30 -22.85 57.14
CA VAL A 31 21.83 -23.35 58.43
C VAL A 31 22.98 -23.58 59.43
N GLY A 32 24.17 -23.02 59.15
CA GLY A 32 25.33 -23.09 60.03
C GLY A 32 26.06 -24.45 60.05
N GLN A 33 25.77 -25.35 59.12
CA GLN A 33 26.47 -26.62 58.98
C GLN A 33 27.71 -26.49 58.10
N GLU A 34 28.67 -27.39 58.27
CA GLU A 34 29.89 -27.41 57.46
C GLU A 34 29.58 -27.58 55.96
N ALA A 35 30.23 -26.72 55.15
CA ALA A 35 30.20 -26.71 53.69
C ALA A 35 31.62 -26.46 53.14
N PRO A 36 32.52 -27.46 53.22
CA PRO A 36 33.90 -27.28 52.78
C PRO A 36 33.97 -27.19 51.24
N ALA A 37 34.82 -26.28 50.75
CA ALA A 37 35.11 -26.13 49.34
C ALA A 37 35.81 -27.38 48.77
N GLY A 38 35.34 -27.84 47.61
CA GLY A 38 36.06 -28.82 46.78
C GLY A 38 37.09 -28.16 45.88
N ALA A 39 36.81 -26.96 45.38
CA ALA A 39 37.73 -26.15 44.59
C ALA A 39 37.35 -24.67 44.63
N TRP A 40 38.22 -23.83 44.04
CA TRP A 40 38.03 -22.39 43.91
C TRP A 40 38.25 -21.94 42.47
N VAL A 41 37.32 -21.19 41.91
CA VAL A 41 37.53 -20.50 40.65
C VAL A 41 38.27 -19.19 40.94
N LYS A 42 39.48 -19.09 40.40
CA LYS A 42 40.39 -17.94 40.59
C LYS A 42 40.25 -16.86 39.52
N GLN A 43 39.74 -17.23 38.35
CA GLN A 43 39.71 -16.35 37.20
C GLN A 43 38.60 -16.78 36.23
N PHE A 44 37.91 -15.80 35.63
CA PHE A 44 37.04 -16.02 34.48
C PHE A 44 37.60 -15.38 33.21
N GLU A 45 37.40 -16.07 32.09
CA GLU A 45 37.68 -15.58 30.74
C GLU A 45 36.48 -15.88 29.84
N VAL A 46 36.12 -14.92 28.98
CA VAL A 46 35.10 -15.15 27.95
C VAL A 46 35.82 -15.52 26.65
N ARG A 47 35.56 -16.72 26.13
CA ARG A 47 36.16 -17.24 24.90
C ARG A 47 35.04 -17.72 23.97
N ASN A 48 34.95 -17.12 22.77
CA ASN A 48 33.90 -17.45 21.78
C ASN A 48 32.47 -17.44 22.36
N GLY A 49 32.16 -16.49 23.25
CA GLY A 49 30.86 -16.39 23.91
C GLY A 49 30.63 -17.36 25.07
N ALA A 50 31.58 -18.27 25.38
CA ALA A 50 31.52 -19.17 26.53
C ALA A 50 32.33 -18.63 27.72
N LEU A 51 31.88 -18.92 28.95
CA LEU A 51 32.57 -18.55 30.19
C LEU A 51 33.52 -19.68 30.62
N TRP A 52 34.81 -19.39 30.70
CA TRP A 52 35.86 -20.31 31.13
C TRP A 52 36.38 -19.91 32.50
N GLY A 53 36.46 -20.87 33.42
CA GLY A 53 36.97 -20.65 34.78
C GLY A 53 38.31 -21.36 35.00
N ARG A 54 39.30 -20.66 35.54
CA ARG A 54 40.52 -21.29 36.09
C ARG A 54 40.21 -21.82 37.47
N VAL A 55 40.27 -23.14 37.63
CA VAL A 55 39.93 -23.82 38.89
C VAL A 55 41.20 -24.29 39.61
N GLU A 56 41.29 -23.98 40.90
CA GLU A 56 42.26 -24.52 41.83
C GLU A 56 41.59 -25.52 42.77
N TRP A 57 41.96 -26.79 42.68
CA TRP A 57 41.33 -27.87 43.42
C TRP A 57 41.95 -28.05 44.80
N THR A 58 41.10 -28.33 45.80
CA THR A 58 41.59 -28.88 47.07
C THR A 58 42.01 -30.35 46.86
N PRO A 59 42.93 -30.91 47.68
CA PRO A 59 43.31 -32.31 47.55
C PRO A 59 42.12 -33.26 47.62
N ARG A 60 41.15 -32.98 48.50
CA ARG A 60 39.92 -33.76 48.60
C ARG A 60 39.07 -33.62 47.34
N GLY A 61 38.80 -32.40 46.87
CA GLY A 61 37.97 -32.20 45.68
C GLY A 61 38.57 -32.86 44.43
N ALA A 62 39.89 -32.73 44.24
CA ALA A 62 40.60 -33.40 43.14
C ALA A 62 40.41 -34.92 43.17
N ALA A 63 40.65 -35.55 44.33
CA ALA A 63 40.49 -36.99 44.49
C ALA A 63 39.07 -37.48 44.18
N GLN A 64 38.04 -36.71 44.54
CA GLN A 64 36.65 -37.08 44.28
C GLN A 64 36.27 -36.99 42.80
N VAL A 65 36.82 -36.03 42.06
CA VAL A 65 36.64 -35.94 40.61
C VAL A 65 37.41 -37.05 39.89
N GLU A 66 38.66 -37.32 40.30
CA GLU A 66 39.48 -38.41 39.74
C GLU A 66 38.85 -39.78 39.96
N ALA A 67 38.33 -40.03 41.18
CA ALA A 67 37.61 -41.25 41.53
C ALA A 67 36.19 -41.32 40.91
N LYS A 68 35.75 -40.27 40.20
CA LYS A 68 34.41 -40.15 39.60
C LYS A 68 33.27 -40.27 40.62
N GLU A 69 33.51 -39.89 41.88
CA GLU A 69 32.46 -39.79 42.90
C GLU A 69 31.43 -38.72 42.53
N TYR A 70 31.89 -37.66 41.85
CA TYR A 70 31.06 -36.63 41.25
C TYR A 70 31.44 -36.43 39.79
N ARG A 71 30.47 -36.57 38.90
CA ARG A 71 30.72 -36.52 37.44
C ARG A 71 30.32 -35.21 36.79
N TYR A 72 29.50 -34.38 37.44
CA TYR A 72 28.95 -33.17 36.84
C TYR A 72 29.20 -31.93 37.70
N LEU A 73 29.11 -30.78 37.05
CA LEU A 73 29.19 -29.46 37.67
C LEU A 73 27.86 -28.74 37.48
N SER A 74 27.29 -28.22 38.56
CA SER A 74 26.04 -27.46 38.56
C SER A 74 26.28 -26.04 39.07
N PRO A 75 26.29 -25.01 38.20
CA PRO A 75 26.44 -23.62 38.63
C PRO A 75 25.16 -23.09 39.30
N VAL A 76 25.32 -22.12 40.20
CA VAL A 76 24.24 -21.36 40.85
C VAL A 76 24.31 -19.92 40.40
N PHE A 77 23.21 -19.37 39.90
CA PHE A 77 23.13 -18.01 39.39
C PHE A 77 22.08 -17.19 40.13
N ASP A 78 22.39 -15.91 40.33
CA ASP A 78 21.36 -14.91 40.58
C ASP A 78 20.89 -14.34 39.24
N TYR A 79 19.60 -14.07 39.16
CA TYR A 79 18.97 -13.51 37.98
C TYR A 79 18.01 -12.37 38.35
N ASP A 80 17.81 -11.47 37.40
CA ASP A 80 16.85 -10.38 37.47
C ASP A 80 15.41 -10.94 37.37
N LEU A 81 14.54 -10.59 38.32
CA LEU A 81 13.18 -11.16 38.38
C LEU A 81 12.28 -10.69 37.23
N ASP A 82 12.49 -9.48 36.72
CA ASP A 82 11.66 -8.90 35.68
C ASP A 82 11.96 -9.52 34.31
N ASN A 83 13.25 -9.65 33.98
CA ASN A 83 13.71 -10.05 32.65
C ASN A 83 14.32 -11.46 32.62
N LYS A 84 14.39 -12.15 33.77
CA LYS A 84 14.99 -13.49 33.95
C LYS A 84 16.42 -13.59 33.44
N ARG A 85 17.15 -12.47 33.42
CA ARG A 85 18.52 -12.39 32.93
C ARG A 85 19.50 -12.76 34.04
N ILE A 86 20.46 -13.64 33.75
CA ILE A 86 21.56 -13.97 34.67
C ILE A 86 22.39 -12.70 34.94
N VAL A 87 22.55 -12.37 36.22
CA VAL A 87 23.30 -11.20 36.69
C VAL A 87 24.68 -11.61 37.18
N ARG A 88 24.77 -12.69 37.96
CA ARG A 88 26.05 -13.20 38.50
C ARG A 88 25.98 -14.69 38.80
N MET A 89 27.16 -15.31 38.84
CA MET A 89 27.32 -16.66 39.39
C MET A 89 27.70 -16.57 40.86
N VAL A 90 27.07 -17.38 41.71
CA VAL A 90 27.22 -17.35 43.17
C VAL A 90 28.19 -18.42 43.66
N SER A 91 28.02 -19.64 43.15
CA SER A 91 28.86 -20.81 43.40
C SER A 91 28.68 -21.81 42.25
N ALA A 92 29.42 -22.91 42.30
CA ALA A 92 29.07 -24.12 41.58
C ALA A 92 29.20 -25.34 42.50
N ALA A 93 28.57 -26.45 42.14
CA ALA A 93 28.59 -27.68 42.93
C ALA A 93 29.02 -28.87 42.08
N LEU A 94 29.88 -29.72 42.64
CA LEU A 94 30.07 -31.09 42.19
C LEU A 94 28.83 -31.89 42.57
N THR A 95 28.19 -32.52 41.58
CA THR A 95 26.97 -33.29 41.77
C THR A 95 26.90 -34.45 40.78
N ASN A 96 26.06 -35.44 41.09
CA ASN A 96 25.72 -36.51 40.16
C ASN A 96 24.42 -36.23 39.38
N ILE A 97 23.69 -35.16 39.71
CA ILE A 97 22.45 -34.75 39.04
C ILE A 97 22.51 -33.23 38.81
N PRO A 98 23.13 -32.75 37.71
CA PRO A 98 23.27 -31.32 37.48
C PRO A 98 21.93 -30.69 37.07
N ASN A 99 21.71 -29.44 37.49
CA ASN A 99 20.49 -28.70 37.12
C ASN A 99 20.50 -28.21 35.66
N LEU A 100 21.68 -28.08 35.06
CA LEU A 100 21.87 -27.68 33.67
C LEU A 100 22.65 -28.77 32.93
N ILE A 101 22.23 -29.09 31.70
CA ILE A 101 23.00 -29.95 30.80
C ILE A 101 24.17 -29.12 30.27
N MET A 102 25.34 -29.26 30.89
CA MET A 102 26.57 -28.58 30.46
C MET A 102 27.25 -29.40 29.36
N THR A 103 27.65 -28.76 28.26
CA THR A 103 28.48 -29.41 27.24
C THR A 103 29.83 -29.79 27.86
N ALA A 104 30.18 -31.08 27.84
CA ALA A 104 31.47 -31.55 28.33
C ALA A 104 32.59 -30.84 27.54
N LEU A 105 33.54 -30.22 28.26
CA LEU A 105 34.64 -29.48 27.65
C LEU A 105 35.76 -30.40 27.13
N ASN A 106 35.79 -31.64 27.62
CA ASN A 106 36.65 -32.70 27.14
C ASN A 106 35.85 -33.53 26.12
N GLN A 107 35.98 -33.17 24.84
CA GLN A 107 35.42 -33.92 23.72
C GLN A 107 36.58 -34.40 22.85
N GLU A 108 36.69 -35.72 22.68
CA GLU A 108 37.19 -36.25 21.40
C GLU A 108 36.14 -35.81 20.37
N ALA A 109 36.51 -34.90 19.48
CA ALA A 109 35.58 -34.37 18.50
C ALA A 109 35.03 -35.53 17.66
N PRO A 110 33.72 -35.84 17.71
CA PRO A 110 33.12 -36.68 16.70
C PRO A 110 33.10 -35.83 15.42
N GLU A 111 33.72 -36.30 14.34
CA GLU A 111 33.73 -35.63 13.03
C GLU A 111 32.33 -35.42 12.42
N ASN A 112 31.25 -35.90 13.05
CA ASN A 112 29.90 -35.55 12.69
C ASN A 112 28.93 -35.85 13.84
N THR A 113 28.51 -34.80 14.56
CA THR A 113 27.27 -34.89 15.37
C THR A 113 26.20 -34.15 14.58
N PRO A 114 25.29 -34.84 13.86
CA PRO A 114 24.21 -34.15 13.17
C PRO A 114 23.36 -33.44 14.22
N VAL A 115 23.28 -32.12 14.10
CA VAL A 115 22.48 -31.27 14.98
C VAL A 115 21.02 -31.65 14.75
N LYS A 116 20.37 -32.25 15.74
CA LYS A 116 18.95 -32.55 15.66
C LYS A 116 18.19 -31.23 15.57
N LEU A 117 17.51 -31.01 14.46
CA LEU A 117 16.66 -29.83 14.26
C LEU A 117 15.60 -29.79 15.36
N SER A 118 15.40 -28.61 15.94
CA SER A 118 14.40 -28.47 17.01
C SER A 118 13.00 -28.75 16.45
N ALA A 119 12.18 -29.50 17.19
CA ALA A 119 10.81 -29.81 16.79
C ALA A 119 9.97 -28.55 16.58
N ALA A 120 10.23 -27.48 17.36
CA ALA A 120 9.60 -26.18 17.17
C ALA A 120 9.97 -25.52 15.82
N PHE A 121 11.21 -25.70 15.35
CA PHE A 121 11.65 -25.20 14.05
C PHE A 121 11.04 -26.00 12.90
N LEU A 122 10.98 -27.33 13.01
CA LEU A 122 10.31 -28.17 12.01
C LEU A 122 8.81 -27.88 11.94
N ALA A 123 8.15 -27.69 13.08
CA ALA A 123 6.74 -27.28 13.14
C ALA A 123 6.50 -25.90 12.50
N LEU A 124 7.40 -24.94 12.70
CA LEU A 124 7.32 -23.62 12.04
C LEU A 124 7.46 -23.72 10.52
N LEU A 125 8.25 -24.68 10.02
CA LEU A 125 8.43 -24.97 8.60
C LEU A 125 7.33 -25.89 8.03
N GLY A 126 6.38 -26.36 8.85
CA GLY A 126 5.35 -27.33 8.44
C GLY A 126 5.89 -28.73 8.12
N LEU A 127 7.06 -29.08 8.64
CA LEU A 127 7.75 -30.36 8.41
C LEU A 127 7.54 -31.33 9.59
N PRO A 128 7.56 -32.65 9.34
CA PRO A 128 7.49 -33.65 10.40
C PRO A 128 8.76 -33.68 11.24
N ASP A 129 8.67 -34.17 12.47
CA ASP A 129 9.79 -34.28 13.43
C ASP A 129 10.94 -35.22 12.96
N THR A 130 10.71 -35.96 11.88
CA THR A 130 11.69 -36.84 11.22
C THR A 130 12.39 -36.18 10.03
N ALA A 131 12.10 -34.92 9.73
CA ALA A 131 12.67 -34.22 8.59
C ALA A 131 14.18 -33.99 8.75
N THR A 132 14.90 -34.13 7.64
CA THR A 132 16.36 -33.95 7.58
C THR A 132 16.75 -32.48 7.49
N GLU A 133 18.02 -32.17 7.74
CA GLU A 133 18.56 -30.82 7.61
C GLU A 133 18.45 -30.28 6.18
N GLU A 134 18.65 -31.12 5.18
CA GLU A 134 18.44 -30.76 3.77
C GLU A 134 16.99 -30.37 3.48
N GLN A 135 16.01 -31.08 4.06
CA GLN A 135 14.59 -30.78 3.91
C GLN A 135 14.23 -29.46 4.60
N ALA A 136 14.77 -29.21 5.80
CA ALA A 136 14.57 -27.97 6.52
C ALA A 136 15.22 -26.77 5.81
N MET A 137 16.43 -26.93 5.26
CA MET A 137 17.12 -25.91 4.48
C MET A 137 16.40 -25.60 3.16
N SER A 138 15.84 -26.62 2.50
CA SER A 138 15.01 -26.44 1.30
C SER A 138 13.75 -25.64 1.63
N ALA A 139 13.03 -26.01 2.68
CA ALA A 139 11.83 -25.29 3.12
C ALA A 139 12.13 -23.84 3.55
N ALA A 140 13.22 -23.62 4.28
CA ALA A 140 13.67 -22.28 4.66
C ALA A 140 14.08 -21.43 3.44
N SER A 141 14.75 -22.03 2.45
CA SER A 141 15.12 -21.37 1.19
C SER A 141 13.89 -20.99 0.36
N GLN A 142 12.87 -21.87 0.32
CA GLN A 142 11.59 -21.58 -0.32
C GLN A 142 10.87 -20.43 0.39
N LEU A 143 10.77 -20.45 1.72
CA LEU A 143 10.19 -19.35 2.49
C LEU A 143 10.94 -18.04 2.30
N LYS A 144 12.28 -18.08 2.26
CA LYS A 144 13.10 -16.90 1.96
C LYS A 144 12.81 -16.38 0.56
N THR A 145 12.68 -17.25 -0.43
CA THR A 145 12.35 -16.88 -1.82
C THR A 145 10.94 -16.29 -1.90
N THR A 146 9.94 -16.88 -1.24
CA THR A 146 8.57 -16.36 -1.16
C THR A 146 8.51 -15.02 -0.43
N ALA A 147 9.20 -14.88 0.70
CA ALA A 147 9.25 -13.64 1.46
C ALA A 147 10.04 -12.55 0.73
N GLN A 148 11.08 -12.91 -0.04
CA GLN A 148 11.76 -11.99 -0.93
C GLN A 148 10.87 -11.61 -2.11
N ALA A 149 10.12 -12.53 -2.72
CA ALA A 149 9.15 -12.20 -3.75
C ALA A 149 8.08 -11.23 -3.22
N ALA A 150 7.54 -11.49 -2.01
CA ALA A 150 6.57 -10.61 -1.35
C ALA A 150 7.14 -9.25 -0.91
N ASN A 151 8.45 -9.14 -0.61
CA ASN A 151 9.11 -7.87 -0.27
C ASN A 151 9.73 -7.15 -1.47
N THR A 152 9.97 -7.85 -2.58
CA THR A 152 10.47 -7.27 -3.85
C THR A 152 9.32 -6.94 -4.80
N GLU A 153 8.10 -7.33 -4.45
CA GLU A 153 6.93 -6.52 -4.81
C GLU A 153 7.11 -5.14 -4.18
N GLN A 154 7.82 -4.25 -4.89
CA GLN A 154 7.36 -2.85 -5.05
C GLN A 154 5.84 -2.92 -4.97
N PRO A 155 5.16 -2.27 -3.99
CA PRO A 155 3.74 -2.45 -3.80
C PRO A 155 3.11 -2.29 -5.17
N ASN A 156 2.65 -3.41 -5.73
CA ASN A 156 2.20 -3.41 -7.10
C ASN A 156 0.99 -2.48 -7.07
N LEU A 157 1.07 -1.33 -7.73
CA LEU A 157 -0.02 -0.37 -7.73
C LEU A 157 -1.31 -1.01 -8.30
N ALA A 158 -1.19 -2.11 -9.04
CA ALA A 158 -2.31 -2.95 -9.48
C ALA A 158 -2.89 -3.90 -8.40
N GLN A 159 -2.18 -4.14 -7.30
CA GLN A 159 -2.65 -4.93 -6.13
C GLN A 159 -3.12 -4.04 -4.97
N PHE A 160 -2.56 -2.83 -4.80
CA PHE A 160 -2.94 -1.91 -3.70
C PHE A 160 -4.08 -0.94 -4.04
N VAL A 161 -4.41 -0.76 -5.31
CA VAL A 161 -5.74 -0.29 -5.72
C VAL A 161 -6.53 -1.55 -6.08
N PRO A 162 -7.66 -1.85 -5.42
CA PRO A 162 -8.54 -2.92 -5.87
C PRO A 162 -8.83 -2.71 -7.36
N ARG A 163 -8.49 -3.69 -8.21
CA ARG A 163 -8.60 -3.53 -9.67
C ARG A 163 -10.00 -3.09 -10.12
N ALA A 164 -11.03 -3.53 -9.40
CA ALA A 164 -12.41 -3.08 -9.57
C ALA A 164 -12.58 -1.56 -9.37
N ASP A 165 -11.93 -0.98 -8.35
CA ASP A 165 -11.98 0.47 -8.08
C ASP A 165 -11.19 1.25 -9.13
N TYR A 166 -10.05 0.73 -9.58
CA TYR A 166 -9.27 1.34 -10.67
C TYR A 166 -10.05 1.35 -11.99
N ASP A 167 -10.63 0.21 -12.38
CA ASP A 167 -11.41 0.09 -13.62
C ASP A 167 -12.67 0.97 -13.54
N ALA A 168 -13.31 1.08 -12.37
CA ALA A 168 -14.42 1.99 -12.14
C ALA A 168 -14.01 3.46 -12.22
N LEU A 169 -12.86 3.85 -11.67
CA LEU A 169 -12.32 5.21 -11.77
C LEU A 169 -11.92 5.55 -13.21
N PHE A 170 -11.26 4.64 -13.91
CA PHE A 170 -10.88 4.81 -15.31
C PHE A 170 -12.10 4.97 -16.21
N GLY A 171 -13.14 4.15 -16.00
CA GLY A 171 -14.42 4.27 -16.70
C GLY A 171 -15.12 5.59 -16.41
N ARG A 172 -15.16 6.03 -15.15
CA ARG A 172 -15.73 7.34 -14.78
C ARG A 172 -14.96 8.51 -15.38
N ALA A 173 -13.63 8.46 -15.38
CA ALA A 173 -12.80 9.50 -15.98
C ALA A 173 -13.02 9.58 -17.50
N THR A 174 -12.98 8.44 -18.19
CA THR A 174 -13.23 8.37 -19.64
C THR A 174 -14.63 8.90 -19.99
N ASN A 175 -15.66 8.50 -19.23
CA ASN A 175 -17.02 8.97 -19.45
C ASN A 175 -17.17 10.48 -19.20
N ALA A 176 -16.51 11.01 -18.15
CA ALA A 176 -16.53 12.43 -17.84
C ALA A 176 -15.80 13.27 -18.92
N GLU A 177 -14.66 12.80 -19.42
CA GLU A 177 -13.92 13.44 -20.50
C GLU A 177 -14.72 13.44 -21.82
N GLN A 178 -15.36 12.31 -22.16
CA GLN A 178 -16.25 12.23 -23.32
C GLN A 178 -17.45 13.16 -23.18
N ALA A 179 -18.11 13.18 -22.02
CA ALA A 179 -19.23 14.08 -21.75
C ALA A 179 -18.82 15.55 -21.85
N LEU A 180 -17.64 15.91 -21.32
CA LEU A 180 -17.11 17.27 -21.39
C LEU A 180 -16.75 17.67 -22.82
N ALA A 181 -16.17 16.76 -23.61
CA ALA A 181 -15.90 16.99 -25.03
C ALA A 181 -17.20 17.17 -25.84
N SER A 182 -18.22 16.34 -25.58
CA SER A 182 -19.55 16.50 -26.19
C SER A 182 -20.22 17.80 -25.80
N GLN A 183 -20.14 18.22 -24.52
CA GLN A 183 -20.71 19.47 -24.05
C GLN A 183 -20.02 20.67 -24.72
N LYS A 184 -18.69 20.70 -24.76
CA LYS A 184 -17.94 21.76 -25.44
C LYS A 184 -18.31 21.86 -26.92
N LYS A 185 -18.43 20.72 -27.60
CA LYS A 185 -18.87 20.69 -28.99
C LYS A 185 -20.29 21.25 -29.14
N ALA A 186 -21.22 20.85 -28.28
CA ALA A 186 -22.60 21.34 -28.33
C ALA A 186 -22.70 22.85 -28.03
N GLU A 187 -21.93 23.35 -27.08
CA GLU A 187 -21.85 24.79 -26.78
C GLU A 187 -21.27 25.58 -27.96
N HIS A 188 -20.18 25.07 -28.55
CA HIS A 188 -19.57 25.65 -29.74
C HIS A 188 -20.54 25.65 -30.94
N ASP A 189 -21.17 24.53 -31.25
CA ASP A 189 -22.15 24.41 -32.34
C ASP A 189 -23.34 25.38 -32.13
N LYS A 190 -23.81 25.52 -30.90
CA LYS A 190 -24.87 26.48 -30.53
C LYS A 190 -24.42 27.93 -30.74
N GLU A 191 -23.18 28.25 -30.42
CA GLU A 191 -22.61 29.58 -30.63
C GLU A 191 -22.44 29.89 -32.13
N VAL A 192 -21.92 28.94 -32.90
CA VAL A 192 -21.83 29.01 -34.37
C VAL A 192 -23.20 29.26 -34.98
N ASP A 193 -24.21 28.50 -34.58
CA ASP A 193 -25.59 28.65 -35.05
C ASP A 193 -26.18 30.02 -34.73
N ALA A 194 -25.96 30.51 -33.52
CA ALA A 194 -26.43 31.84 -33.11
C ALA A 194 -25.78 32.95 -33.95
N VAL A 195 -24.46 32.89 -34.15
CA VAL A 195 -23.73 33.90 -34.95
C VAL A 195 -24.17 33.83 -36.42
N ILE A 196 -24.27 32.65 -37.01
CA ILE A 196 -24.71 32.47 -38.41
C ILE A 196 -26.15 32.97 -38.61
N THR A 197 -27.06 32.64 -37.69
CA THR A 197 -28.46 33.10 -37.75
C THR A 197 -28.52 34.62 -37.70
N SER A 198 -27.78 35.24 -36.78
CA SER A 198 -27.71 36.70 -36.66
C SER A 198 -27.12 37.36 -37.91
N ALA A 199 -26.06 36.78 -38.50
CA ALA A 199 -25.41 37.29 -39.70
C ALA A 199 -26.31 37.17 -40.94
N THR A 200 -27.13 36.11 -41.01
CA THR A 200 -28.10 35.89 -42.09
C THR A 200 -29.26 36.88 -41.97
N GLN A 201 -29.81 37.06 -40.77
CA GLN A 201 -30.87 38.05 -40.51
C GLN A 201 -30.41 39.49 -40.77
N ALA A 202 -29.15 39.79 -40.44
CA ALA A 202 -28.54 41.09 -40.72
C ALA A 202 -28.15 41.29 -42.21
N GLY A 203 -28.37 40.28 -43.07
CA GLY A 203 -28.05 40.34 -44.51
C GLY A 203 -26.54 40.41 -44.81
N LYS A 204 -25.70 40.01 -43.86
CA LYS A 204 -24.22 40.01 -43.97
C LYS A 204 -23.69 38.79 -44.73
N ILE A 205 -24.43 37.69 -44.66
CA ILE A 205 -24.19 36.46 -45.43
C ILE A 205 -25.46 36.08 -46.18
N THR A 206 -25.34 35.36 -47.29
CA THR A 206 -26.49 34.88 -48.08
C THR A 206 -26.90 33.49 -47.62
N PRO A 207 -28.18 33.09 -47.79
CA PRO A 207 -28.63 31.74 -47.44
C PRO A 207 -27.82 30.62 -48.13
N SER A 208 -27.28 30.88 -49.32
CA SER A 208 -26.44 29.95 -50.07
C SER A 208 -25.03 29.74 -49.48
N THR A 209 -24.52 30.68 -48.66
CA THR A 209 -23.17 30.60 -48.08
C THR A 209 -23.18 30.17 -46.61
N VAL A 210 -24.35 29.94 -46.03
CA VAL A 210 -24.51 29.51 -44.62
C VAL A 210 -23.69 28.25 -44.31
N GLU A 211 -23.85 27.19 -45.11
CA GLU A 211 -23.14 25.93 -44.88
C GLU A 211 -21.62 26.06 -45.05
N TYR A 212 -21.17 26.92 -45.97
CA TYR A 212 -19.76 27.22 -46.16
C TYR A 212 -19.16 27.91 -44.92
N HIS A 213 -19.84 28.91 -44.38
CA HIS A 213 -19.39 29.61 -43.17
C HIS A 213 -19.51 28.74 -41.92
N ARG A 214 -20.53 27.88 -41.83
CA ARG A 214 -20.65 26.87 -40.77
C ARG A 214 -19.45 25.93 -40.75
N ALA A 215 -19.04 25.42 -41.91
CA ALA A 215 -17.87 24.56 -42.02
C ALA A 215 -16.56 25.26 -41.60
N MET A 216 -16.44 26.57 -41.83
CA MET A 216 -15.27 27.36 -41.42
C MET A 216 -15.19 27.64 -39.92
N CYS A 217 -16.31 27.54 -39.21
CA CYS A 217 -16.36 27.78 -37.77
C CYS A 217 -16.25 26.48 -36.96
N HIS A 218 -15.61 25.43 -37.46
CA HIS A 218 -15.49 24.16 -36.74
C HIS A 218 -14.58 24.25 -35.49
N ASP A 219 -13.70 25.24 -35.41
CA ASP A 219 -12.82 25.51 -34.28
C ASP A 219 -13.07 26.90 -33.68
N GLU A 220 -12.64 27.12 -32.44
CA GLU A 220 -12.79 28.40 -31.74
C GLU A 220 -12.13 29.57 -32.51
N ALA A 221 -10.99 29.31 -33.14
CA ALA A 221 -10.29 30.31 -33.95
C ALA A 221 -11.06 30.65 -35.24
N GLY A 222 -11.69 29.67 -35.89
CA GLY A 222 -12.56 29.87 -37.04
C GLY A 222 -13.79 30.70 -36.69
N LEU A 223 -14.43 30.42 -35.54
CA LEU A 223 -15.55 31.22 -35.04
C LEU A 223 -15.14 32.67 -34.76
N ALA A 224 -13.97 32.90 -34.15
CA ALA A 224 -13.45 34.25 -33.91
C ALA A 224 -13.24 35.01 -35.23
N ARG A 225 -12.60 34.38 -36.22
CA ARG A 225 -12.40 34.97 -37.56
C ARG A 225 -13.72 35.27 -38.26
N PHE A 226 -14.72 34.41 -38.08
CA PHE A 226 -16.05 34.65 -38.66
C PHE A 226 -16.76 35.82 -37.99
N LYS A 227 -16.65 35.99 -36.67
CA LYS A 227 -17.16 37.18 -35.98
C LYS A 227 -16.50 38.45 -36.50
N ASP A 228 -15.18 38.45 -36.66
CA ASP A 228 -14.45 39.59 -37.24
C ASP A 228 -14.95 39.89 -38.67
N PHE A 229 -15.12 38.85 -39.50
CA PHE A 229 -15.70 39.00 -40.83
C PHE A 229 -17.11 39.61 -40.79
N VAL A 230 -18.00 39.15 -39.90
CA VAL A 230 -19.37 39.69 -39.77
C VAL A 230 -19.35 41.18 -39.38
N THR A 231 -18.40 41.61 -38.55
CA THR A 231 -18.26 43.04 -38.21
C THR A 231 -17.80 43.90 -39.39
N ALA A 232 -16.90 43.38 -40.23
CA ALA A 232 -16.36 44.08 -41.39
C ALA A 232 -17.25 44.01 -42.65
N ALA A 233 -18.09 42.97 -42.77
CA ALA A 233 -18.87 42.71 -43.97
C ALA A 233 -19.93 43.80 -44.21
N PRO A 234 -20.08 44.31 -45.44
CA PRO A 234 -21.23 45.15 -45.81
C PRO A 234 -22.52 44.32 -45.85
N VAL A 235 -23.68 44.99 -45.84
CA VAL A 235 -24.96 44.29 -46.03
C VAL A 235 -25.10 43.93 -47.50
N VAL A 236 -24.99 42.64 -47.84
CA VAL A 236 -24.98 42.13 -49.22
C VAL A 236 -26.39 41.69 -49.66
N ALA A 237 -27.22 41.28 -48.71
CA ALA A 237 -28.61 40.87 -48.94
C ALA A 237 -29.54 41.67 -48.01
N ALA A 238 -29.70 42.96 -48.28
CA ALA A 238 -30.69 43.77 -47.57
C ALA A 238 -32.09 43.16 -47.75
N ALA A 239 -32.91 43.20 -46.69
CA ALA A 239 -34.27 42.67 -46.72
C ALA A 239 -35.03 43.27 -47.92
N SER A 240 -35.38 42.40 -48.86
CA SER A 240 -36.17 42.76 -50.02
C SER A 240 -37.59 43.05 -49.56
N ASP A 241 -37.99 44.32 -49.58
CA ASP A 241 -39.36 44.75 -49.23
C ASP A 241 -40.41 44.28 -50.27
N LEU A 242 -40.01 43.46 -51.26
CA LEU A 242 -40.91 42.85 -52.24
C LEU A 242 -41.95 41.91 -51.61
N GLY A 243 -41.68 41.31 -50.44
CA GLY A 243 -42.66 40.50 -49.72
C GLY A 243 -43.83 41.29 -49.13
N ASN A 244 -43.62 42.59 -48.86
CA ASN A 244 -44.64 43.53 -48.37
C ASN A 244 -45.26 44.38 -49.49
N ARG A 245 -44.78 44.27 -50.73
CA ARG A 245 -45.41 44.93 -51.89
C ARG A 245 -46.66 44.16 -52.28
N ASN A 246 -47.78 44.52 -51.67
CA ASN A 246 -49.07 44.24 -52.26
C ASN A 246 -49.15 44.93 -53.64
N PRO A 247 -49.62 44.27 -54.70
CA PRO A 247 -49.99 44.96 -55.93
C PRO A 247 -50.98 46.07 -55.56
N ALA A 248 -50.77 47.27 -56.09
CA ALA A 248 -51.64 48.40 -55.80
C ALA A 248 -53.09 48.01 -56.17
N ASN A 249 -54.00 48.10 -55.19
CA ASN A 249 -55.45 47.88 -55.28
C ASN A 249 -55.98 46.44 -55.42
N THR A 250 -55.98 45.66 -54.34
CA THR A 250 -56.96 44.54 -54.18
C THR A 250 -57.57 44.41 -52.78
N GLY A 251 -58.06 45.53 -52.21
CA GLY A 251 -59.06 45.53 -51.14
C GLY A 251 -59.31 46.95 -50.61
N THR A 252 -60.52 47.46 -50.38
CA THR A 252 -61.87 46.93 -50.56
C THR A 252 -62.85 48.10 -50.37
N ALA A 253 -63.59 48.46 -51.43
CA ALA A 253 -64.95 48.99 -51.37
C ALA A 253 -65.58 48.61 -52.72
N LEU A 254 -66.74 47.95 -52.72
CA LEU A 254 -67.47 47.70 -53.97
C LEU A 254 -67.82 49.05 -54.59
N ASN A 255 -67.60 49.22 -55.90
CA ASN A 255 -68.12 50.41 -56.57
C ASN A 255 -69.66 50.30 -56.72
N ALA A 256 -70.32 51.41 -57.07
CA ALA A 256 -71.78 51.50 -57.08
C ALA A 256 -72.44 50.51 -58.06
N GLU A 257 -71.72 50.09 -59.10
CA GLU A 257 -72.16 49.07 -60.06
C GLU A 257 -72.12 47.66 -59.45
N GLU A 258 -71.04 47.31 -58.74
CA GLU A 258 -70.88 45.99 -58.11
C GLU A 258 -71.87 45.77 -56.95
N GLN A 259 -72.21 46.83 -56.20
CA GLN A 259 -73.25 46.77 -55.16
C GLN A 259 -74.64 46.48 -55.76
N LYS A 260 -74.96 47.06 -56.92
CA LYS A 260 -76.22 46.76 -57.62
C LYS A 260 -76.28 45.33 -58.12
N VAL A 261 -75.17 44.80 -58.66
CA VAL A 261 -75.10 43.41 -59.12
C VAL A 261 -75.25 42.43 -57.95
N ALA A 262 -74.60 42.70 -56.81
CA ALA A 262 -74.79 41.89 -55.60
C ALA A 262 -76.26 41.89 -55.13
N SER A 263 -76.95 43.05 -55.19
CA SER A 263 -78.37 43.15 -54.84
C SER A 263 -79.29 42.39 -55.80
N LEU A 264 -79.00 42.41 -57.11
CA LEU A 264 -79.78 41.71 -58.14
C LEU A 264 -79.61 40.18 -58.06
N LEU A 265 -78.45 39.71 -57.61
CA LEU A 265 -78.16 38.29 -57.39
C LEU A 265 -78.63 37.78 -56.03
N GLY A 266 -79.17 38.66 -55.17
CA GLY A 266 -79.66 38.31 -53.83
C GLY A 266 -78.56 37.91 -52.84
N MET A 267 -77.30 38.32 -53.09
CA MET A 267 -76.15 37.98 -52.26
C MET A 267 -75.73 39.16 -51.39
N SER A 268 -75.16 38.90 -50.22
CA SER A 268 -74.59 39.96 -49.38
C SER A 268 -73.26 40.48 -49.94
N GLU A 269 -72.92 41.75 -49.65
CA GLU A 269 -71.67 42.39 -50.11
C GLU A 269 -70.42 41.59 -49.69
N ALA A 270 -70.45 40.99 -48.49
CA ALA A 270 -69.37 40.16 -47.98
C ALA A 270 -69.22 38.83 -48.75
N GLU A 271 -70.31 38.25 -49.24
CA GLU A 271 -70.29 37.03 -50.06
C GLU A 271 -69.81 37.32 -51.48
N PHE A 272 -70.20 38.45 -52.05
CA PHE A 272 -69.73 38.87 -53.37
C PHE A 272 -68.22 39.15 -53.39
N ILE A 273 -67.72 39.81 -52.35
CA ILE A 273 -66.27 40.05 -52.18
C ILE A 273 -65.49 38.73 -52.05
N LYS A 274 -66.05 37.73 -51.35
CA LYS A 274 -65.43 36.40 -51.23
C LYS A 274 -65.38 35.63 -52.54
N GLY A 275 -66.35 35.82 -53.45
CA GLY A 275 -66.36 35.17 -54.76
C GLY A 275 -65.41 35.78 -55.80
N LYS A 276 -64.79 36.94 -55.48
CA LYS A 276 -63.89 37.69 -56.37
C LYS A 276 -62.40 37.33 -56.17
N ALA A 277 -62.07 36.59 -55.12
CA ALA A 277 -60.71 36.18 -54.79
C ALA A 277 -60.29 34.89 -55.50
#